data_AF-A0A953FXN9-F1
#
_entry.id   AF-A0A953FXN9-F1
#
_cell.length_a   1.000
_cell.length_b   1.000
_cell.length_c   1.000
_cell.angle_alpha   90.00
_cell.angle_beta   90.00
_cell.angle_gamma   90.00
#
_symmetry.space_group_name_H-M   'P 1'
#
loop_
_entity.id
_entity.type
_entity.pdbx_description
1 polymer ?
#
loop_
_entity_poly.entity_id
_entity_poly.type
_entity_poly.pdbx_seq_one_letter_code
_entity_poly.pdbx_strand_id
1 'polypeptide(L)'
;MRSKTIQRSVMGLLALAFLAGCGDGNSNDGRSDEKLMSGIWVGSVAKESDTCGTNLPGSFTFTHTVNQNGEAIVLTDQNGVQYLGNLVGTDGFSVDVAGSGTFLNQPCPATQRFEYSDVDDDDDRTGTVNFRVIPQCPNQVDCVVSFLGAASR
;
A
#
# COMPACT_ATOMS: atom_id res chain seq x y z
N MET A 1 58.33 -45.04 8.15
CA MET A 1 57.80 -45.25 9.53
C MET A 1 56.39 -44.67 9.53
N ARG A 2 55.35 -45.52 9.51
CA ARG A 2 54.40 -45.80 10.63
C ARG A 2 53.84 -44.51 11.24
N SER A 3 52.54 -44.21 11.22
CA SER A 3 51.47 -45.07 11.73
C SER A 3 50.08 -44.60 11.26
N LYS A 4 49.21 -45.56 10.91
CA LYS A 4 47.75 -45.41 10.82
C LYS A 4 47.17 -45.64 12.22
N THR A 5 46.16 -44.87 12.64
CA THR A 5 45.31 -45.25 13.77
C THR A 5 43.84 -45.00 13.43
N ILE A 6 43.08 -46.10 13.51
CA ILE A 6 41.64 -46.26 13.34
C ILE A 6 41.06 -46.39 14.76
N GLN A 7 40.00 -45.66 15.10
CA GLN A 7 39.20 -45.93 16.31
C GLN A 7 37.77 -45.42 16.09
N ARG A 8 36.88 -46.29 15.59
CA ARG A 8 35.85 -47.06 16.32
C ARG A 8 34.69 -46.22 16.87
N SER A 9 33.53 -46.40 16.24
CA SER A 9 32.20 -46.04 16.71
C SER A 9 31.91 -46.54 18.12
N VAL A 10 31.19 -45.73 18.90
CA VAL A 10 30.32 -46.20 19.98
C VAL A 10 28.92 -45.65 19.74
N MET A 11 28.03 -46.59 19.52
CA MET A 11 26.58 -46.46 19.45
C MET A 11 26.08 -46.15 20.87
N GLY A 12 25.40 -45.01 21.05
CA GLY A 12 24.81 -44.59 22.32
C GLY A 12 23.32 -44.33 22.13
N LEU A 13 22.53 -45.38 22.30
CA LEU A 13 21.08 -45.36 22.36
C LEU A 13 20.66 -44.93 23.77
N LEU A 14 19.91 -43.84 23.94
CA LEU A 14 19.02 -43.70 25.11
C LEU A 14 17.84 -42.77 24.78
N ALA A 15 16.65 -43.35 24.83
CA ALA A 15 15.37 -42.69 24.72
C ALA A 15 15.04 -41.94 26.01
N LEU A 16 14.48 -40.74 25.89
CA LEU A 16 13.58 -40.19 26.92
C LEU A 16 12.26 -39.82 26.28
N ALA A 17 11.23 -40.58 26.64
CA ALA A 17 9.84 -40.25 26.48
C ALA A 17 9.49 -39.12 27.46
N PHE A 18 8.99 -37.99 26.93
CA PHE A 18 8.27 -37.02 27.74
C PHE A 18 6.82 -36.95 27.24
N LEU A 19 5.97 -37.54 28.09
CA LEU A 19 4.69 -37.03 28.58
C LEU A 19 3.74 -36.37 27.55
N ALA A 20 2.60 -37.05 27.41
CA ALA A 20 1.35 -36.52 26.91
C ALA A 20 1.01 -35.15 27.54
N GLY A 21 0.76 -34.20 26.67
CA GLY A 21 -0.02 -33.00 26.93
C GLY A 21 -0.83 -32.70 25.68
N CYS A 22 -2.01 -33.32 25.53
CA CYS A 22 -3.04 -32.77 24.66
C CYS A 22 -3.59 -31.54 25.38
N GLY A 23 -2.89 -30.43 25.25
CA GLY A 23 -3.45 -29.13 25.55
C GLY A 23 -4.56 -28.87 24.54
N ASP A 24 -5.77 -28.67 25.04
CA ASP A 24 -6.89 -28.12 24.29
C ASP A 24 -6.41 -26.89 23.52
N GLY A 25 -6.36 -27.03 22.21
CA GLY A 25 -6.02 -25.98 21.28
C GLY A 25 -7.12 -24.93 21.30
N ASN A 26 -7.03 -23.98 22.22
CA ASN A 26 -7.72 -22.71 22.10
C ASN A 26 -6.98 -21.86 21.07
N SER A 27 -7.15 -22.20 19.78
CA SER A 27 -6.77 -21.38 18.65
C SER A 27 -7.68 -20.15 18.60
N ASN A 28 -7.40 -19.19 19.48
CA ASN A 28 -7.64 -17.79 19.17
C ASN A 28 -6.55 -17.39 18.18
N ASP A 29 -6.65 -17.89 16.95
CA ASP A 29 -5.92 -17.32 15.83
C ASP A 29 -6.63 -16.01 15.51
N GLY A 30 -6.38 -15.00 16.34
CA GLY A 30 -6.64 -13.59 16.04
C GLY A 30 -5.70 -13.12 14.94
N ARG A 31 -5.65 -13.86 13.83
CA ARG A 31 -5.24 -13.30 12.56
C ARG A 31 -6.34 -12.30 12.25
N SER A 32 -6.09 -11.03 12.55
CA SER A 32 -6.73 -10.02 11.72
C SER A 32 -6.35 -10.42 10.31
N ASP A 33 -7.32 -10.81 9.49
CA ASP A 33 -7.10 -10.95 8.07
C ASP A 33 -6.56 -9.60 7.62
N GLU A 34 -5.23 -9.49 7.49
CA GLU A 34 -4.59 -8.24 7.10
C GLU A 34 -5.14 -7.91 5.73
N LYS A 35 -5.89 -6.82 5.68
CA LYS A 35 -6.65 -6.46 4.50
C LYS A 35 -5.70 -6.24 3.33
N LEU A 36 -5.87 -7.04 2.29
CA LEU A 36 -5.02 -6.97 1.11
C LEU A 36 -5.53 -5.89 0.17
N MET A 37 -4.73 -4.86 -0.06
CA MET A 37 -5.02 -3.73 -0.95
C MET A 37 -4.57 -3.96 -2.41
N SER A 38 -3.73 -4.96 -2.63
CA SER A 38 -3.16 -5.30 -3.95
C SER A 38 -4.24 -5.59 -5.00
N GLY A 39 -4.04 -5.13 -6.24
CA GLY A 39 -4.88 -5.44 -7.38
C GLY A 39 -5.03 -4.30 -8.37
N ILE A 40 -5.94 -4.45 -9.34
CA ILE A 40 -6.27 -3.43 -10.32
C ILE A 40 -7.49 -2.67 -9.82
N TRP A 41 -7.34 -1.37 -9.58
CA TRP A 41 -8.40 -0.48 -9.14
C TRP A 41 -8.87 0.39 -10.29
N VAL A 42 -10.16 0.40 -10.53
CA VAL A 42 -10.78 1.25 -11.56
C VAL A 42 -11.75 2.19 -10.87
N GLY A 43 -11.67 3.47 -11.19
CA GLY A 43 -12.48 4.47 -10.51
C GLY A 43 -12.57 5.80 -11.23
N SER A 44 -13.22 6.74 -10.57
CA SER A 44 -13.25 8.13 -11.01
C SER A 44 -13.28 9.07 -9.82
N VAL A 45 -12.73 10.26 -10.03
CA VAL A 45 -12.81 11.37 -9.07
C VAL A 45 -13.35 12.62 -9.75
N ALA A 46 -14.03 13.45 -8.98
CA ALA A 46 -14.51 14.77 -9.37
C ALA A 46 -13.82 15.84 -8.52
N LYS A 47 -13.53 16.98 -9.14
CA LYS A 47 -12.93 18.14 -8.46
C LYS A 47 -13.91 18.64 -7.40
N GLU A 48 -13.46 18.62 -6.16
CA GLU A 48 -14.22 19.09 -5.00
C GLU A 48 -13.86 20.54 -4.70
N SER A 49 -12.57 20.88 -4.73
CA SER A 49 -12.09 22.24 -4.50
C SER A 49 -10.84 22.56 -5.32
N ASP A 50 -10.65 23.84 -5.63
CA ASP A 50 -9.49 24.35 -6.36
C ASP A 50 -9.14 25.74 -5.86
N THR A 51 -8.32 25.80 -4.81
CA THR A 51 -7.87 27.07 -4.25
C THR A 51 -6.70 27.67 -5.03
N CYS A 52 -6.14 26.90 -5.96
CA CYS A 52 -5.05 27.31 -6.84
C CYS A 52 -5.54 28.08 -8.08
N GLY A 53 -6.85 28.06 -8.38
CA GLY A 53 -7.44 28.69 -9.57
C GLY A 53 -7.01 28.00 -10.86
N THR A 54 -6.88 26.68 -10.84
CA THR A 54 -6.29 25.91 -11.94
C THR A 54 -7.31 25.52 -13.01
N ASN A 55 -6.84 25.32 -14.24
CA ASN A 55 -7.64 24.78 -15.33
C ASN A 55 -7.57 23.24 -15.39
N LEU A 56 -7.49 22.58 -14.23
CA LEU A 56 -7.58 21.12 -14.18
C LEU A 56 -8.97 20.63 -14.60
N PRO A 57 -9.07 19.43 -15.22
CA PRO A 57 -10.36 18.81 -15.52
C PRO A 57 -11.27 18.79 -14.30
N GLY A 58 -12.58 18.94 -14.50
CA GLY A 58 -13.57 18.86 -13.42
C GLY A 58 -13.78 17.44 -12.89
N SER A 59 -13.38 16.43 -13.66
CA SER A 59 -13.37 15.02 -13.25
C SER A 59 -12.45 14.23 -14.18
N PHE A 60 -12.03 13.05 -13.73
CA PHE A 60 -11.34 12.07 -14.58
C PHE A 60 -11.52 10.65 -14.05
N THR A 61 -11.39 9.69 -14.96
CA THR A 61 -11.35 8.25 -14.67
C THR A 61 -9.91 7.78 -14.62
N PHE A 62 -9.64 6.73 -13.84
CA PHE A 62 -8.30 6.15 -13.73
C PHE A 62 -8.35 4.63 -13.63
N THR A 63 -7.23 4.01 -14.00
CA THR A 63 -6.90 2.63 -13.68
C THR A 63 -5.56 2.61 -12.95
N HIS A 64 -5.53 2.04 -11.75
CA HIS A 64 -4.35 1.93 -10.90
C HIS A 64 -3.99 0.48 -10.64
N THR A 65 -2.71 0.14 -10.73
CA THR A 65 -2.19 -1.15 -10.27
C THR A 65 -1.56 -0.96 -8.90
N VAL A 66 -2.13 -1.58 -7.87
CA VAL A 66 -1.66 -1.50 -6.48
C VAL A 66 -0.93 -2.79 -6.12
N ASN A 67 0.27 -2.66 -5.57
CA ASN A 67 1.06 -3.77 -5.02
C ASN A 67 1.39 -3.47 -3.56
N GLN A 68 1.07 -4.41 -2.67
CA GLN A 68 1.35 -4.33 -1.24
C GLN A 68 2.45 -5.30 -0.84
N ASN A 69 3.40 -4.84 -0.03
CA ASN A 69 4.42 -5.66 0.62
C ASN A 69 4.53 -5.28 2.10
N GLY A 70 3.79 -5.99 2.96
CA GLY A 70 3.58 -5.57 4.35
C GLY A 70 2.78 -4.28 4.40
N GLU A 71 3.30 -3.27 5.09
CA GLU A 71 2.70 -1.92 5.14
C GLU A 71 2.97 -1.09 3.90
N ALA A 72 4.01 -1.42 3.13
CA ALA A 72 4.42 -0.62 1.97
C ALA A 72 3.48 -0.82 0.78
N ILE A 73 3.11 0.28 0.13
CA ILE A 73 2.24 0.32 -1.04
C ILE A 73 2.95 0.98 -2.22
N VAL A 74 2.88 0.30 -3.37
CA VAL A 74 3.27 0.86 -4.66
C VAL A 74 2.03 0.91 -5.55
N LEU A 75 1.65 2.10 -5.98
CA LEU A 75 0.58 2.33 -6.93
C LEU A 75 1.18 2.80 -8.25
N THR A 76 0.77 2.19 -9.36
CA THR A 76 1.17 2.60 -10.72
C THR A 76 -0.07 3.02 -11.49
N ASP A 77 -0.07 4.23 -12.05
CA ASP A 77 -1.17 4.70 -12.89
C ASP A 77 -1.11 4.11 -14.31
N GLN A 78 -2.16 4.35 -15.10
CA GLN A 78 -2.26 3.92 -16.48
C GLN A 78 -1.18 4.49 -17.42
N ASN A 79 -0.46 5.54 -17.00
CA ASN A 79 0.65 6.15 -17.74
C ASN A 79 2.02 5.64 -17.27
N GLY A 80 2.06 4.73 -16.29
CA GLY A 80 3.29 4.20 -15.71
C GLY A 80 3.92 5.07 -14.62
N VAL A 81 3.23 6.13 -14.16
CA VAL A 81 3.67 6.94 -13.03
C VAL A 81 3.52 6.14 -11.75
N GLN A 82 4.59 6.10 -10.96
CA GLN A 82 4.59 5.39 -9.68
C GLN A 82 4.33 6.33 -8.52
N TYR A 83 3.58 5.84 -7.55
CA TYR A 83 3.28 6.46 -6.29
C TYR A 83 3.67 5.48 -5.19
N LEU A 84 4.34 5.99 -4.16
CA LEU A 84 4.87 5.20 -3.06
C LEU A 84 4.25 5.69 -1.76
N GLY A 85 3.94 4.76 -0.88
CA GLY A 85 3.38 5.09 0.42
C GLY A 85 3.13 3.86 1.25
N ASN A 86 2.15 3.94 2.14
CA ASN A 86 1.89 2.90 3.12
C ASN A 86 0.38 2.74 3.39
N LEU A 87 0.03 1.63 4.04
CA LEU A 87 -1.28 1.48 4.67
C LEU A 87 -1.57 2.62 5.65
N VAL A 88 -2.84 2.97 5.74
CA VAL A 88 -3.38 3.96 6.69
C VAL A 88 -4.55 3.31 7.39
N GLY A 89 -4.43 3.07 8.69
CA GLY A 89 -5.44 2.32 9.43
C GLY A 89 -5.52 0.85 8.99
N THR A 90 -6.71 0.28 9.06
CA THR A 90 -6.98 -1.13 8.73
C THR A 90 -7.65 -1.31 7.36
N ASP A 91 -8.11 -0.21 6.77
CA ASP A 91 -9.05 -0.15 5.65
C ASP A 91 -8.66 0.90 4.61
N GLY A 92 -7.40 1.35 4.61
CA GLY A 92 -6.95 2.36 3.68
C GLY A 92 -5.45 2.36 3.41
N PHE A 93 -5.06 3.21 2.47
CA PHE A 93 -3.66 3.50 2.18
C PHE A 93 -3.50 4.91 1.60
N SER A 94 -2.32 5.48 1.74
CA SER A 94 -1.96 6.77 1.15
C SER A 94 -0.63 6.65 0.42
N VAL A 95 -0.57 7.18 -0.79
CA VAL A 95 0.61 7.18 -1.65
C VAL A 95 0.88 8.56 -2.23
N ASP A 96 2.16 8.92 -2.28
CA ASP A 96 2.66 10.15 -2.89
C ASP A 96 3.40 9.84 -4.18
N VAL A 97 3.34 10.73 -5.18
CA VAL A 97 4.06 10.55 -6.44
C VAL A 97 5.57 10.38 -6.20
N ALA A 98 6.15 9.34 -6.78
CA ALA A 98 7.57 9.06 -6.72
C ALA A 98 8.31 9.94 -7.73
N GLY A 99 8.75 11.12 -7.28
CA GLY A 99 9.54 12.06 -8.06
C GLY A 99 8.85 13.40 -8.28
N SER A 100 9.50 14.29 -9.02
CA SER A 100 8.95 15.60 -9.35
C SER A 100 8.11 15.50 -10.62
N GLY A 101 6.79 15.43 -10.48
CA GLY A 101 5.88 15.73 -11.57
C GLY A 101 5.86 17.23 -11.84
N THR A 102 5.89 17.64 -13.11
CA THR A 102 5.52 19.02 -13.46
C THR A 102 4.01 19.14 -13.33
N PHE A 103 3.55 20.11 -12.56
CA PHE A 103 2.13 20.39 -12.43
C PHE A 103 1.66 21.08 -13.71
N LEU A 104 0.97 20.34 -14.59
CA LEU A 104 0.15 20.84 -15.71
C LEU A 104 0.43 22.29 -16.15
N ASN A 105 1.54 22.47 -16.87
CA ASN A 105 1.97 23.74 -17.46
C ASN A 105 2.29 24.88 -16.48
N GLN A 106 2.38 24.60 -15.19
CA GLN A 106 3.00 25.48 -14.21
C GLN A 106 4.48 25.12 -14.01
N PRO A 107 5.36 26.13 -13.88
CA PRO A 107 6.80 25.93 -13.77
C PRO A 107 7.27 25.46 -12.39
N CYS A 108 6.35 25.09 -11.47
CA CYS A 108 6.71 24.61 -10.14
C CYS A 108 6.40 23.11 -9.98
N PRO A 109 7.19 22.39 -9.17
CA PRO A 109 6.88 21.01 -8.82
C PRO A 109 5.56 20.97 -8.03
N ALA A 110 4.83 19.87 -8.15
CA ALA A 110 3.71 19.60 -7.26
C ALA A 110 3.83 18.21 -6.66
N THR A 111 3.37 18.10 -5.41
CA THR A 111 3.12 16.81 -4.78
C THR A 111 1.72 16.36 -5.17
N GLN A 112 1.62 15.13 -5.64
CA GLN A 112 0.35 14.46 -5.91
C GLN A 112 0.19 13.33 -4.91
N ARG A 113 -0.98 13.28 -4.26
CA ARG A 113 -1.30 12.25 -3.25
C ARG A 113 -2.62 11.59 -3.59
N PHE A 114 -2.64 10.26 -3.59
CA PHE A 114 -3.86 9.48 -3.54
C PHE A 114 -4.02 8.89 -2.14
N GLU A 115 -5.21 9.02 -1.59
CA GLU A 115 -5.63 8.37 -0.35
C GLU A 115 -6.88 7.55 -0.65
N TYR A 116 -6.80 6.28 -0.28
CA TYR A 116 -7.91 5.33 -0.34
C TYR A 116 -8.36 5.08 1.10
N SER A 117 -9.64 5.28 1.38
CA SER A 117 -10.28 5.00 2.67
C SER A 117 -11.52 4.16 2.49
N ASP A 118 -12.03 3.61 3.60
CA ASP A 118 -13.25 2.81 3.62
C ASP A 118 -13.19 1.71 2.56
N VAL A 119 -12.00 1.10 2.39
CA VAL A 119 -11.90 -0.07 1.56
C VAL A 119 -12.64 -1.15 2.33
N ASP A 120 -13.78 -1.60 1.84
CA ASP A 120 -14.64 -2.59 2.51
C ASP A 120 -14.32 -4.01 2.02
N ASP A 121 -14.46 -5.01 2.90
CA ASP A 121 -14.30 -6.44 2.56
C ASP A 121 -15.63 -7.11 2.22
N ASP A 122 -16.73 -6.35 2.26
CA ASP A 122 -18.10 -6.82 2.11
C ASP A 122 -18.49 -7.01 0.62
N ASP A 123 -17.67 -7.79 -0.10
CA ASP A 123 -17.79 -8.25 -1.49
C ASP A 123 -17.70 -7.19 -2.60
N ASP A 124 -17.97 -5.92 -2.32
CA ASP A 124 -17.98 -4.85 -3.32
C ASP A 124 -16.58 -4.31 -3.65
N ARG A 125 -15.61 -4.51 -2.74
CA ARG A 125 -14.21 -4.07 -2.86
C ARG A 125 -14.12 -2.63 -3.33
N THR A 126 -15.05 -1.81 -2.85
CA THR A 126 -15.06 -0.39 -3.16
C THR A 126 -14.21 0.37 -2.15
N GLY A 127 -13.76 1.56 -2.52
CA GLY A 127 -13.06 2.46 -1.62
C GLY A 127 -13.28 3.90 -2.04
N THR A 128 -13.34 4.79 -1.06
CA THR A 128 -13.35 6.24 -1.28
C THR A 128 -11.97 6.69 -1.70
N VAL A 129 -11.87 7.51 -2.74
CA VAL A 129 -10.59 8.03 -3.25
C VAL A 129 -10.53 9.53 -3.09
N ASN A 130 -9.60 10.01 -2.27
CA ASN A 130 -9.24 11.41 -2.16
C ASN A 130 -7.92 11.65 -2.92
N PHE A 131 -7.98 12.44 -3.98
CA PHE A 131 -6.81 12.83 -4.75
C PHE A 131 -6.51 14.31 -4.52
N ARG A 132 -5.27 14.61 -4.14
CA ARG A 132 -4.82 15.96 -3.86
C ARG A 132 -3.62 16.32 -4.70
N VAL A 133 -3.63 17.55 -5.21
CA VAL A 133 -2.46 18.15 -5.83
C VAL A 133 -2.08 19.41 -5.08
N ILE A 134 -0.83 19.46 -4.63
CA ILE A 134 -0.28 20.53 -3.79
C ILE A 134 0.92 21.14 -4.53
N PRO A 135 0.74 22.26 -5.24
CA PRO A 135 1.84 22.98 -5.87
C PRO A 135 2.86 23.47 -4.83
N GLN A 136 4.15 23.29 -5.14
CA GLN A 136 5.27 23.73 -4.32
C GLN A 136 5.92 24.97 -4.97
N CYS A 137 5.14 26.05 -5.04
CA CYS A 137 5.51 27.29 -5.71
C CYS A 137 6.06 28.31 -4.68
N PRO A 138 7.28 28.87 -4.84
CA PRO A 138 7.92 29.74 -3.83
C PRO A 138 7.13 30.98 -3.40
N ASN A 139 6.21 31.45 -4.26
CA ASN A 139 5.43 32.68 -4.06
C ASN A 139 3.92 32.44 -4.04
N GLN A 140 3.47 31.18 -3.97
CA GLN A 140 2.05 30.89 -3.80
C GLN A 140 1.75 30.57 -2.35
N VAL A 141 0.65 31.15 -1.88
CA VAL A 141 0.00 30.78 -0.61
C VAL A 141 -0.39 29.30 -0.70
N ASP A 142 -0.34 28.56 0.41
CA ASP A 142 -0.74 27.15 0.49
C ASP A 142 -2.04 26.89 -0.27
N CYS A 143 -1.92 26.40 -1.50
CA CYS A 143 -3.04 26.13 -2.39
C CYS A 143 -3.11 24.62 -2.63
N VAL A 144 -4.34 24.12 -2.76
CA VAL A 144 -4.63 22.69 -2.90
C VAL A 144 -5.75 22.56 -3.92
N VAL A 145 -5.60 21.58 -4.81
CA VAL A 145 -6.72 21.08 -5.58
C VAL A 145 -7.10 19.72 -5.01
N SER A 146 -8.35 19.58 -4.57
CA SER A 146 -8.89 18.31 -4.08
C SER A 146 -9.87 17.72 -5.07
N PHE A 147 -9.82 16.41 -5.18
CA PHE A 147 -10.76 15.59 -5.92
C PHE A 147 -11.24 14.47 -5.01
N LEU A 148 -12.51 14.13 -5.13
CA LEU A 148 -13.14 13.06 -4.37
C LEU A 148 -13.91 12.14 -5.32
N GLY A 149 -13.88 10.85 -5.03
CA GLY A 149 -14.68 9.88 -5.75
C GLY A 149 -14.51 8.49 -5.17
N ALA A 150 -14.60 7.48 -6.03
CA ALA A 150 -14.57 6.09 -5.62
C ALA A 150 -13.85 5.22 -6.65
N ALA A 151 -13.37 4.07 -6.18
CA ALA A 151 -12.80 3.02 -7.02
C ALA A 151 -13.26 1.64 -6.54
N SER A 152 -13.17 0.66 -7.44
CA SER A 152 -13.47 -0.75 -7.17
C SER A 152 -12.35 -1.65 -7.70
N ARG A 153 -12.14 -2.81 -7.05
CA ARG A 153 -11.13 -3.81 -7.41
C ARG A 153 -11.70 -5.14 -7.93
#